data_AF-A0A422Q8W1-F1
#
_entry.id   AF-A0A422Q8W1-F1
#
_cell.length_a   1.000
_cell.length_b   1.000
_cell.length_c   1.000
_cell.angle_alpha   90.00
_cell.angle_beta   90.00
_cell.angle_gamma   90.00
#
_symmetry.space_group_name_H-M   'P 1'
#
loop_
_entity.id
_entity.type
_entity.pdbx_description
1 polymer ?
#
loop_
_entity_poly.entity_id
_entity_poly.type
_entity_poly.pdbx_seq_one_letter_code
_entity_poly.pdbx_strand_id
1 'polypeptide(L)'
;MTLARALRAWTAPMAQVHRPRDGIRGLVAKRRFQRGDLLMDVPLRYCYLPHASRDPRRLRRWNRSALFPEAQFWLRRLSPDAPDEGVSLTASVSTEDKKVITLTLSPVEASVAVSAALRYFWRKVVLLKNREGVGRPPLGPPNFHPADLYLHALPIEKYLSYGLEGPYFSDVEEEANVHSNIEQIAWNLRDCILSCAPQEEYAFYDAHPSELDATLLAAIYVLRARLLRMAAVFGDDQASDRVTSVIAPIVDFLNHASVGHNCAACVSIPRRAVVVRAVRDIGVGEELTLDYRGRGQLRRGATQNSWGKSGAEEAEESENWWESRYLFSAKEA
;
A
#
# COMPACT_ATOMS: atom_id res chain seq x y z
N MET A 1 4.61 -19.87 -11.36
CA MET A 1 4.87 -19.69 -9.91
C MET A 1 3.98 -18.55 -9.39
N THR A 2 3.36 -18.66 -8.22
CA THR A 2 2.48 -17.60 -7.67
C THR A 2 3.28 -16.60 -6.81
N LEU A 3 2.77 -15.37 -6.63
CA LEU A 3 3.39 -14.36 -5.77
C LEU A 3 3.61 -14.88 -4.34
N ALA A 4 2.61 -15.52 -3.74
CA ALA A 4 2.73 -16.13 -2.41
C ALA A 4 3.92 -17.09 -2.29
N ARG A 5 4.12 -17.98 -3.27
CA ARG A 5 5.27 -18.89 -3.30
C ARG A 5 6.59 -18.13 -3.46
N ALA A 6 6.65 -17.13 -4.32
CA ALA A 6 7.85 -16.31 -4.54
C ALA A 6 8.25 -15.54 -3.27
N LEU A 7 7.29 -15.07 -2.49
CA LEU A 7 7.51 -14.40 -1.20
C LEU A 7 7.74 -15.37 -0.04
N ARG A 8 7.61 -16.69 -0.24
CA ARG A 8 7.54 -17.67 0.84
C ARG A 8 6.47 -17.28 1.89
N ALA A 9 5.41 -16.63 1.45
CA ALA A 9 4.25 -16.32 2.27
C ALA A 9 3.41 -17.58 2.43
N TRP A 10 2.91 -17.81 3.64
CA TRP A 10 1.91 -18.84 3.85
C TRP A 10 0.54 -18.25 3.54
N THR A 11 -0.25 -18.94 2.73
CA THR A 11 -1.61 -18.55 2.40
C THR A 11 -2.50 -19.78 2.46
N ALA A 12 -3.62 -19.67 3.15
CA ALA A 12 -4.64 -20.69 3.14
C ALA A 12 -5.16 -20.96 1.71
N PRO A 13 -5.80 -22.11 1.43
CA PRO A 13 -6.35 -22.41 0.10
C PRO A 13 -7.41 -21.38 -0.33
N MET A 14 -7.03 -20.49 -1.23
CA MET A 14 -7.86 -19.41 -1.75
C MET A 14 -7.69 -19.25 -3.27
N ALA A 15 -8.65 -18.63 -3.93
CA ALA A 15 -8.56 -18.23 -5.33
C ALA A 15 -8.75 -16.72 -5.45
N GLN A 16 -8.05 -16.11 -6.39
CA GLN A 16 -8.35 -14.75 -6.80
C GLN A 16 -9.36 -14.81 -7.95
N VAL A 17 -10.53 -14.18 -7.81
CA VAL A 17 -11.66 -14.28 -8.74
C VAL A 17 -12.24 -12.89 -9.00
N HIS A 18 -12.75 -12.64 -10.20
CA HIS A 18 -13.53 -11.43 -10.49
C HIS A 18 -14.95 -11.60 -9.99
N ARG A 19 -15.41 -10.66 -9.17
CA ARG A 19 -16.79 -10.64 -8.68
C ARG A 19 -17.75 -10.45 -9.86
N PRO A 20 -18.79 -11.28 -10.02
CA PRO A 20 -19.74 -11.15 -11.11
C PRO A 20 -20.47 -9.80 -11.14
N ARG A 21 -20.72 -9.21 -9.95
CA ARG A 21 -21.53 -7.99 -9.81
C ARG A 21 -20.85 -6.70 -10.30
N ASP A 22 -19.55 -6.57 -10.06
CA ASP A 22 -18.81 -5.31 -10.24
C ASP A 22 -17.46 -5.50 -10.96
N GLY A 23 -17.10 -6.73 -11.32
CA GLY A 23 -15.83 -7.04 -11.99
C GLY A 23 -14.59 -6.81 -11.13
N ILE A 24 -14.75 -6.42 -9.86
CA ILE A 24 -13.64 -6.20 -8.93
C ILE A 24 -13.04 -7.56 -8.58
N ARG A 25 -11.71 -7.61 -8.58
CA ARG A 25 -10.99 -8.83 -8.25
C ARG A 25 -10.92 -8.97 -6.73
N GLY A 26 -11.34 -10.12 -6.20
CA GLY A 26 -11.31 -10.43 -4.77
C GLY A 26 -10.68 -11.80 -4.49
N LEU A 27 -10.35 -12.07 -3.23
CA LEU A 27 -9.87 -13.37 -2.78
C LEU A 27 -11.02 -14.16 -2.17
N VAL A 28 -11.27 -15.37 -2.65
CA VAL A 28 -12.35 -16.25 -2.18
C VAL A 28 -11.79 -17.52 -1.54
N ALA A 29 -12.48 -17.99 -0.50
CA ALA A 29 -12.14 -19.21 0.22
C ALA A 29 -12.38 -20.46 -0.64
N LYS A 30 -11.38 -21.34 -0.80
CA LYS A 30 -11.57 -22.65 -1.48
C LYS A 30 -12.05 -23.76 -0.55
N ARG A 31 -12.03 -23.51 0.77
CA ARG A 31 -12.49 -24.42 1.81
C ARG A 31 -13.11 -23.61 2.94
N ARG A 32 -13.82 -24.26 3.85
CA ARG A 32 -14.32 -23.62 5.07
C ARG A 32 -13.16 -23.27 6.00
N PHE A 33 -13.24 -22.11 6.66
CA PHE A 33 -12.35 -21.69 7.74
C PHE A 33 -13.16 -21.45 9.00
N GLN A 34 -12.58 -21.78 10.15
CA GLN A 34 -13.15 -21.50 11.46
C GLN A 34 -12.65 -20.14 11.96
N ARG A 35 -13.42 -19.52 12.85
CA ARG A 35 -12.94 -18.36 13.62
C ARG A 35 -11.57 -18.67 14.25
N GLY A 36 -10.60 -17.76 14.09
CA GLY A 36 -9.24 -17.95 14.60
C GLY A 36 -8.26 -18.52 13.59
N ASP A 37 -8.72 -19.17 12.51
CA ASP A 37 -7.83 -19.78 11.52
C ASP A 37 -6.87 -18.75 10.93
N LEU A 38 -5.60 -19.16 10.81
CA LEU A 38 -4.61 -18.41 10.03
C LEU A 38 -5.04 -18.45 8.56
N LEU A 39 -5.10 -17.29 7.92
CA LEU A 39 -5.45 -17.15 6.51
C LEU A 39 -4.24 -16.73 5.67
N MET A 40 -3.40 -15.83 6.19
CA MET A 40 -2.17 -15.39 5.54
C MET A 40 -1.08 -15.08 6.57
N ASP A 41 0.17 -15.32 6.18
CA ASP A 41 1.39 -14.92 6.89
C ASP A 41 2.40 -14.44 5.84
N VAL A 42 2.58 -13.13 5.76
CA VAL A 42 3.44 -12.46 4.77
C VAL A 42 4.67 -11.87 5.47
N PRO A 43 5.89 -12.33 5.15
CA PRO A 43 7.09 -11.86 5.84
C PRO A 43 7.31 -10.34 5.70
N LEU A 44 7.66 -9.66 6.79
CA LEU A 44 7.89 -8.21 6.81
C LEU A 44 9.01 -7.76 5.88
N ARG A 45 9.95 -8.65 5.54
CA ARG A 45 11.03 -8.35 4.57
C ARG A 45 10.54 -8.07 3.15
N TYR A 46 9.26 -8.27 2.86
CA TYR A 46 8.62 -7.92 1.59
C TYR A 46 7.52 -6.86 1.76
N CYS A 47 7.30 -6.40 2.98
CA CYS A 47 6.31 -5.37 3.30
C CYS A 47 7.00 -4.01 3.42
N TYR A 48 6.22 -2.95 3.28
CA TYR A 48 6.68 -1.58 3.50
C TYR A 48 5.95 -0.97 4.66
N LEU A 49 6.67 -0.21 5.50
CA LEU A 49 6.14 0.48 6.67
C LEU A 49 6.38 1.99 6.52
N PRO A 50 5.49 2.70 5.78
CA PRO A 50 5.58 4.14 5.53
C PRO A 50 5.78 5.06 6.72
N HIS A 51 5.19 4.68 7.86
CA HIS A 51 5.14 5.53 9.04
C HIS A 51 5.83 4.90 10.25
N ALA A 52 6.75 3.93 10.04
CA ALA A 52 7.44 3.23 11.12
C ALA A 52 8.33 4.15 11.98
N SER A 53 8.83 5.25 11.41
CA SER A 53 9.63 6.22 12.14
C SER A 53 9.63 7.59 11.46
N ARG A 54 9.73 8.66 12.26
CA ARG A 54 10.03 10.01 11.78
C ARG A 54 11.52 10.23 11.53
N ASP A 55 12.39 9.45 12.16
CA ASP A 55 13.83 9.49 11.90
C ASP A 55 14.12 8.76 10.58
N PRO A 56 14.65 9.44 9.55
CA PRO A 56 14.90 8.84 8.24
C PRO A 56 15.83 7.61 8.29
N ARG A 57 16.82 7.60 9.18
CA ARG A 57 17.75 6.46 9.32
C ARG A 57 17.01 5.23 9.83
N ARG A 58 16.17 5.40 10.86
CA ARG A 58 15.30 4.34 11.38
C ARG A 58 14.25 3.91 10.36
N LEU A 59 13.64 4.84 9.64
CA LEU A 59 12.65 4.55 8.59
C LEU A 59 13.27 3.66 7.49
N ARG A 60 14.48 3.99 7.03
CA ARG A 60 15.25 3.15 6.09
C ARG A 60 15.57 1.77 6.67
N ARG A 61 15.93 1.69 7.95
CA ARG A 61 16.20 0.39 8.60
C ARG A 61 14.96 -0.51 8.63
N TRP A 62 13.79 0.04 8.93
CA TRP A 62 12.51 -0.69 8.91
C TRP A 62 12.17 -1.23 7.52
N ASN A 63 12.50 -0.47 6.48
CA ASN A 63 12.19 -0.81 5.11
C ASN A 63 13.36 -1.47 4.36
N ARG A 64 14.48 -1.80 5.03
CA ARG A 64 15.75 -2.21 4.40
C ARG A 64 15.62 -3.43 3.48
N SER A 65 14.83 -4.40 3.92
CA SER A 65 14.46 -5.55 3.11
C SER A 65 13.13 -5.22 2.45
N ALA A 66 13.16 -5.00 1.13
CA ALA A 66 12.04 -4.54 0.35
C ALA A 66 11.73 -5.52 -0.79
N LEU A 67 10.47 -5.53 -1.24
CA LEU A 67 10.03 -6.32 -2.38
C LEU A 67 10.67 -5.86 -3.69
N PHE A 68 10.68 -4.55 -3.93
CA PHE A 68 11.40 -3.86 -5.00
C PHE A 68 12.85 -3.59 -4.55
N PRO A 69 13.87 -4.20 -5.19
CA PRO A 69 15.27 -3.96 -4.86
C PRO A 69 15.68 -2.48 -4.91
N GLU A 70 15.20 -1.76 -5.92
CA GLU A 70 15.47 -0.35 -6.17
C GLU A 70 14.79 0.61 -5.18
N ALA A 71 13.79 0.15 -4.41
CA ALA A 71 13.10 0.99 -3.44
C ALA A 71 14.05 1.56 -2.37
N GLN A 72 15.16 0.87 -2.07
CA GLN A 72 16.19 1.40 -1.14
C GLN A 72 16.91 2.62 -1.69
N PHE A 73 17.19 2.64 -2.99
CA PHE A 73 17.83 3.77 -3.66
C PHE A 73 16.88 4.97 -3.62
N TRP A 74 15.64 4.77 -4.08
CA TRP A 74 14.62 5.82 -4.08
C TRP A 74 14.30 6.31 -2.68
N LEU A 75 14.19 5.43 -1.68
CA LEU A 75 13.95 5.84 -0.31
C LEU A 75 15.05 6.75 0.23
N ARG A 76 16.32 6.56 -0.15
CA ARG A 76 17.40 7.47 0.24
C ARG A 76 17.27 8.83 -0.44
N ARG A 77 16.97 8.86 -1.73
CA ARG A 77 16.80 10.10 -2.51
C ARG A 77 15.60 10.93 -2.07
N LEU A 78 14.52 10.25 -1.70
CA LEU A 78 13.25 10.86 -1.32
C LEU A 78 13.12 11.08 0.20
N SER A 79 14.15 10.72 0.98
CA SER A 79 14.15 10.99 2.42
C SER A 79 14.42 12.48 2.69
N PRO A 80 13.87 13.05 3.77
CA PRO A 80 14.11 14.45 4.14
C PRO A 80 15.58 14.79 4.45
N ASP A 81 16.42 13.79 4.73
CA ASP A 81 17.86 13.93 4.98
C ASP A 81 18.72 13.61 3.74
N ALA A 82 18.12 13.62 2.54
CA ALA A 82 18.88 13.48 1.31
C ALA A 82 19.87 14.65 1.16
N PRO A 83 21.09 14.40 0.62
CA PRO A 83 22.13 15.42 0.50
C PRO A 83 21.87 16.43 -0.63
N ASP A 84 21.07 16.05 -1.63
CA ASP A 84 20.68 16.91 -2.74
C ASP A 84 19.44 17.74 -2.37
N GLU A 85 19.02 18.66 -3.24
CA GLU A 85 17.76 19.39 -3.05
C GLU A 85 16.60 18.41 -2.80
N GLY A 86 15.94 18.56 -1.65
CA GLY A 86 14.91 17.63 -1.21
C GLY A 86 13.71 17.65 -2.16
N VAL A 87 13.27 16.47 -2.60
CA VAL A 87 12.08 16.33 -3.45
C VAL A 87 10.83 16.63 -2.63
N SER A 88 10.01 17.58 -3.08
CA SER A 88 8.75 17.88 -2.40
C SER A 88 7.74 16.76 -2.63
N LEU A 89 7.49 15.98 -1.57
CA LEU A 89 6.46 14.94 -1.51
C LEU A 89 5.12 15.45 -0.96
N THR A 90 4.97 16.78 -0.89
CA THR A 90 3.76 17.45 -0.42
C THR A 90 3.30 18.44 -1.47
N ALA A 91 2.01 18.38 -1.80
CA ALA A 91 1.32 19.33 -2.64
C ALA A 91 0.12 19.89 -1.89
N SER A 92 -0.26 21.13 -2.22
CA SER A 92 -1.43 21.77 -1.62
C SER A 92 -2.15 22.59 -2.67
N VAL A 93 -3.47 22.47 -2.69
CA VAL A 93 -4.35 23.24 -3.56
C VAL A 93 -5.37 23.97 -2.69
N SER A 94 -5.65 25.22 -3.06
CA SER A 94 -6.70 26.01 -2.42
C SER A 94 -8.00 25.77 -3.18
N THR A 95 -9.05 25.36 -2.48
CA THR A 95 -10.39 25.20 -3.03
C THR A 95 -11.07 26.56 -3.21
N GLU A 96 -12.16 26.61 -3.98
CA GLU A 96 -12.96 27.82 -4.16
C GLU A 96 -13.51 28.37 -2.83
N ASP A 97 -13.83 27.46 -1.91
CA ASP A 97 -14.19 27.71 -0.51
C ASP A 97 -13.06 28.27 0.39
N LYS A 98 -11.88 28.59 -0.17
CA LYS A 98 -10.67 29.00 0.58
C LYS A 98 -10.17 27.96 1.59
N LYS A 99 -10.52 26.68 1.42
CA LYS A 99 -9.93 25.58 2.19
C LYS A 99 -8.65 25.15 1.50
N VAL A 100 -7.65 24.74 2.26
CA VAL A 100 -6.40 24.19 1.70
C VAL A 100 -6.42 22.68 1.86
N ILE A 101 -6.42 21.97 0.74
CA ILE A 101 -6.28 20.51 0.72
C ILE A 101 -4.81 20.20 0.49
N THR A 102 -4.17 19.63 1.51
CA THR A 102 -2.78 19.20 1.45
C THR A 102 -2.70 17.68 1.34
N LEU A 103 -1.95 17.19 0.36
CA LEU A 103 -1.62 15.78 0.22
C LEU A 103 -0.13 15.59 0.44
N THR A 104 0.22 14.62 1.28
CA THR A 104 1.61 14.25 1.56
C THR A 104 1.80 12.76 1.32
N LEU A 105 2.81 12.41 0.52
CA LEU A 105 3.33 11.04 0.44
C LEU A 105 4.48 10.87 1.42
N SER A 106 4.53 9.75 2.13
CA SER A 106 5.76 9.37 2.82
C SER A 106 6.87 9.03 1.81
N PRO A 107 8.16 9.17 2.20
CA PRO A 107 9.28 8.73 1.39
C PRO A 107 9.22 7.26 0.95
N VAL A 108 8.55 6.42 1.74
CA VAL A 108 8.38 5.00 1.43
C VAL A 108 7.27 4.79 0.40
N GLU A 109 6.14 5.47 0.53
CA GLU A 109 5.08 5.40 -0.51
C GLU A 109 5.62 5.87 -1.85
N ALA A 110 6.34 7.00 -1.85
CA ALA A 110 6.95 7.55 -3.05
C ALA A 110 8.01 6.59 -3.63
N SER A 111 8.86 5.97 -2.80
CA SER A 111 9.87 5.03 -3.29
C SER A 111 9.27 3.77 -3.90
N VAL A 112 8.17 3.25 -3.34
CA VAL A 112 7.44 2.11 -3.89
C VAL A 112 6.72 2.51 -5.18
N ALA A 113 6.17 3.72 -5.26
CA ALA A 113 5.51 4.25 -6.47
C ALA A 113 6.48 4.40 -7.63
N VAL A 114 7.63 5.02 -7.40
CA VAL A 114 8.69 5.13 -8.41
C VAL A 114 9.16 3.74 -8.84
N SER A 115 9.37 2.82 -7.91
CA SER A 115 9.81 1.44 -8.23
C SER A 115 8.79 0.71 -9.12
N ALA A 116 7.50 0.76 -8.77
CA ALA A 116 6.44 0.15 -9.55
C ALA A 116 6.31 0.82 -10.93
N ALA A 117 6.39 2.16 -10.98
CA ALA A 117 6.27 2.91 -12.22
C ALA A 117 7.40 2.61 -13.20
N LEU A 118 8.66 2.69 -12.75
CA LEU A 118 9.82 2.41 -13.59
C LEU A 118 9.81 0.97 -14.10
N ARG A 119 9.50 -0.02 -13.25
CA ARG A 119 9.37 -1.40 -13.71
C ARG A 119 8.26 -1.57 -14.74
N TYR A 120 7.13 -0.89 -14.57
CA TYR A 120 6.05 -0.93 -15.55
C TYR A 120 6.48 -0.30 -16.87
N PHE A 121 7.03 0.92 -16.83
CA PHE A 121 7.53 1.66 -17.99
C PHE A 121 8.52 0.82 -18.81
N TRP A 122 9.58 0.31 -18.18
CA TRP A 122 10.60 -0.48 -18.88
C TRP A 122 10.08 -1.81 -19.44
N ARG A 123 9.08 -2.42 -18.80
CA ARG A 123 8.52 -3.70 -19.24
C ARG A 123 7.46 -3.57 -20.33
N LYS A 124 6.64 -2.52 -20.27
CA LYS A 124 5.44 -2.37 -21.09
C LYS A 124 5.58 -1.31 -22.17
N VAL A 125 6.28 -0.21 -21.90
CA VAL A 125 6.48 0.90 -22.84
C VAL A 125 7.75 0.67 -23.65
N VAL A 126 8.89 0.43 -23.01
CA VAL A 126 10.19 0.32 -23.70
C VAL A 126 10.41 -1.06 -24.36
N LEU A 127 9.56 -2.06 -24.06
CA LEU A 127 9.62 -3.43 -24.59
C LEU A 127 11.06 -3.95 -24.74
N LEU A 128 11.69 -4.37 -23.64
CA LEU A 128 13.01 -5.04 -23.66
C LEU A 128 13.03 -6.43 -24.34
N LYS A 129 12.20 -6.68 -25.36
CA LYS A 129 12.27 -7.90 -26.19
C LYS A 129 12.02 -7.61 -27.66
N ASN A 130 13.11 -7.46 -28.42
CA ASN A 130 13.15 -8.06 -29.75
C ASN A 130 13.07 -9.59 -29.57
N ARG A 131 12.32 -10.27 -30.44
CA ARG A 131 12.21 -11.75 -30.49
C ARG A 131 13.57 -12.47 -30.62
N GLU A 132 14.65 -11.72 -30.88
CA GLU A 132 15.98 -12.24 -31.19
C GLU A 132 17.00 -12.14 -30.04
N GLY A 133 16.66 -11.52 -28.90
CA GLY A 133 17.48 -11.62 -27.69
C GLY A 133 18.91 -11.05 -27.76
N VAL A 134 19.22 -10.16 -28.71
CA VAL A 134 20.55 -9.55 -28.83
C VAL A 134 20.50 -8.04 -28.52
N GLY A 135 21.31 -7.61 -27.55
CA GLY A 135 22.12 -6.40 -27.70
C GLY A 135 21.69 -5.08 -27.03
N ARG A 136 20.69 -5.03 -26.14
CA ARG A 136 20.48 -3.80 -25.35
C ARG A 136 21.19 -3.89 -24.00
N PRO A 137 21.84 -2.80 -23.52
CA PRO A 137 22.36 -2.73 -22.15
C PRO A 137 21.23 -3.03 -21.15
N PRO A 138 21.55 -3.58 -19.96
CA PRO A 138 20.56 -3.84 -18.91
C PRO A 138 20.10 -2.51 -18.31
N LEU A 139 19.28 -1.76 -19.06
CA LEU A 139 18.67 -0.51 -18.62
C LEU A 139 17.44 -0.79 -17.78
N GLY A 140 17.16 0.13 -16.86
CA GLY A 140 16.01 0.05 -15.96
C GLY A 140 16.23 -0.89 -14.77
N PRO A 141 15.17 -1.14 -13.99
CA PRO A 141 15.29 -1.90 -12.75
C PRO A 141 15.76 -3.35 -12.97
N PRO A 142 16.58 -3.90 -12.06
CA PRO A 142 17.09 -5.26 -12.21
C PRO A 142 15.97 -6.30 -12.19
N ASN A 143 16.15 -7.39 -12.93
CA ASN A 143 15.22 -8.52 -12.93
C ASN A 143 15.07 -9.10 -11.52
N PHE A 144 13.85 -9.08 -10.99
CA PHE A 144 13.56 -9.60 -9.67
C PHE A 144 12.14 -10.18 -9.64
N HIS A 145 12.07 -11.50 -9.81
CA HIS A 145 10.82 -12.20 -10.06
C HIS A 145 9.69 -11.90 -9.05
N PRO A 146 9.93 -11.79 -7.72
CA PRO A 146 8.87 -11.43 -6.79
C PRO A 146 8.29 -10.03 -7.00
N ALA A 147 9.13 -9.02 -7.26
CA ALA A 147 8.68 -7.66 -7.58
C ALA A 147 7.83 -7.64 -8.86
N ASP A 148 8.28 -8.41 -9.84
CA ASP A 148 7.62 -8.53 -11.14
C ASP A 148 6.23 -9.18 -11.03
N LEU A 149 6.11 -10.24 -10.21
CA LEU A 149 4.83 -10.88 -9.93
C LEU A 149 3.86 -9.95 -9.19
N TYR A 150 4.37 -9.13 -8.27
CA TYR A 150 3.56 -8.13 -7.58
C TYR A 150 3.11 -7.02 -8.52
N LEU A 151 4.00 -6.50 -9.36
CA LEU A 151 3.67 -5.53 -10.40
C LEU A 151 2.54 -6.03 -11.31
N HIS A 152 2.59 -7.30 -11.74
CA HIS A 152 1.52 -7.90 -12.55
C HIS A 152 0.17 -8.03 -11.83
N ALA A 153 0.17 -8.06 -10.50
CA ALA A 153 -1.05 -8.08 -9.71
C ALA A 153 -1.63 -6.68 -9.48
N LEU A 154 -0.84 -5.62 -9.71
CA LEU A 154 -1.30 -4.23 -9.63
C LEU A 154 -2.14 -3.86 -10.87
N PRO A 155 -3.28 -3.16 -10.71
CA PRO A 155 -4.16 -2.78 -11.81
C PRO A 155 -3.67 -1.54 -12.57
N ILE A 156 -2.35 -1.32 -12.69
CA ILE A 156 -1.77 -0.14 -13.36
C ILE A 156 -2.33 0.01 -14.79
N GLU A 157 -2.31 -1.08 -15.56
CA GLU A 157 -2.82 -1.12 -16.94
C GLU A 157 -4.30 -0.71 -17.04
N LYS A 158 -5.12 -1.06 -16.03
CA LYS A 158 -6.53 -0.65 -15.99
C LYS A 158 -6.68 0.84 -15.73
N TYR A 159 -5.92 1.38 -14.76
CA TYR A 159 -5.94 2.81 -14.45
C TYR A 159 -5.49 3.64 -15.66
N LEU A 160 -4.47 3.19 -16.39
CA LEU A 160 -4.04 3.83 -17.63
C LEU A 160 -5.14 3.77 -18.71
N SER A 161 -5.89 2.66 -18.81
CA SER A 161 -6.95 2.51 -19.83
C SER A 161 -8.20 3.35 -19.58
N TYR A 162 -8.49 3.71 -18.33
CA TYR A 162 -9.69 4.49 -17.98
C TYR A 162 -9.51 6.00 -18.13
N GLY A 163 -8.27 6.47 -18.35
CA GLY A 163 -7.89 7.86 -18.11
C GLY A 163 -7.77 8.11 -16.61
N LEU A 164 -6.64 8.69 -16.19
CA LEU A 164 -6.28 8.85 -14.77
C LEU A 164 -7.16 9.84 -14.00
N GLU A 165 -8.01 10.56 -14.73
CA GLU A 165 -9.05 11.47 -14.25
C GLU A 165 -10.39 10.74 -13.99
N GLY A 166 -10.61 9.56 -14.58
CA GLY A 166 -11.87 8.81 -14.55
C GLY A 166 -12.47 8.54 -13.14
N PRO A 167 -11.66 8.26 -12.09
CA PRO A 167 -12.17 8.08 -10.72
C PRO A 167 -12.48 9.37 -9.97
N TYR A 168 -12.11 10.55 -10.51
CA TYR A 168 -12.22 11.86 -9.86
C TYR A 168 -13.11 12.85 -10.65
N PHE A 169 -13.70 12.41 -11.77
CA PHE A 169 -14.89 13.02 -12.35
C PHE A 169 -16.12 12.66 -11.51
N SER A 170 -16.13 13.08 -10.25
CA SER A 170 -17.37 13.26 -9.50
C SER A 170 -17.63 14.77 -9.41
N ASP A 171 -18.89 15.16 -9.31
CA ASP A 171 -19.30 16.57 -9.08
C ASP A 171 -18.87 17.11 -7.70
N VAL A 172 -17.87 16.50 -7.06
CA VAL A 172 -17.36 16.82 -5.73
C VAL A 172 -15.98 17.45 -5.87
N GLU A 173 -15.92 18.78 -5.79
CA GLU A 173 -14.69 19.60 -5.94
C GLU A 173 -13.47 19.07 -5.17
N GLU A 174 -13.66 18.41 -4.02
CA GLU A 174 -12.58 17.86 -3.20
C GLU A 174 -11.78 16.77 -3.94
N GLU A 175 -12.41 16.02 -4.85
CA GLU A 175 -11.80 14.92 -5.59
C GLU A 175 -10.86 15.41 -6.71
N ALA A 176 -11.28 16.39 -7.50
CA ALA A 176 -10.44 17.03 -8.52
C ALA A 176 -9.21 17.73 -7.91
N ASN A 177 -9.40 18.37 -6.75
CA ASN A 177 -8.33 19.00 -6.00
C ASN A 177 -7.29 17.98 -5.47
N VAL A 178 -7.73 16.80 -5.06
CA VAL A 178 -6.82 15.70 -4.67
C VAL A 178 -6.05 15.16 -5.88
N HIS A 179 -6.67 15.08 -7.05
CA HIS A 179 -5.99 14.69 -8.28
C HIS A 179 -4.84 15.65 -8.63
N SER A 180 -5.11 16.96 -8.67
CA SER A 180 -4.10 17.97 -8.97
C SER A 180 -2.90 17.92 -8.01
N ASN A 181 -3.15 17.69 -6.71
CA ASN A 181 -2.07 17.47 -5.74
C ASN A 181 -1.21 16.23 -6.06
N ILE A 182 -1.82 15.14 -6.52
CA ILE A 182 -1.10 13.91 -6.87
C ILE A 182 -0.28 14.13 -8.16
N GLU A 183 -0.83 14.84 -9.15
CA GLU A 183 -0.11 15.23 -10.37
C GLU A 183 1.13 16.06 -10.04
N GLN A 184 1.00 17.07 -9.18
CA GLN A 184 2.13 17.91 -8.78
C GLN A 184 3.24 17.08 -8.10
N ILE A 185 2.87 16.13 -7.24
CA ILE A 185 3.85 15.22 -6.63
C ILE A 185 4.45 14.29 -7.69
N ALA A 186 3.67 13.81 -8.66
CA ALA A 186 4.17 12.98 -9.74
C ALA A 186 5.21 13.72 -10.59
N TRP A 187 5.00 15.01 -10.90
CA TRP A 187 5.99 15.84 -11.59
C TRP A 187 7.28 16.00 -10.78
N ASN A 188 7.18 16.28 -9.48
CA ASN A 188 8.38 16.35 -8.61
C ASN A 188 9.15 15.02 -8.59
N LEU A 189 8.44 13.88 -8.61
CA LEU A 189 9.06 12.56 -8.69
C LEU A 189 9.69 12.31 -10.06
N ARG A 190 9.07 12.75 -11.15
CA ARG A 190 9.63 12.68 -12.51
C ARG A 190 10.94 13.45 -12.59
N ASP A 191 11.00 14.68 -12.10
CA ASP A 191 12.22 15.49 -12.09
C ASP A 191 13.35 14.83 -11.27
N CYS A 192 12.99 14.19 -10.15
CA CYS A 192 13.93 13.39 -9.37
C CYS A 192 14.44 12.17 -10.15
N ILE A 193 13.57 11.47 -10.88
CA ILE A 193 13.95 10.33 -11.72
C ILE A 193 14.91 10.79 -12.81
N LEU A 194 14.58 11.86 -13.52
CA LEU A 194 15.39 12.40 -14.62
C LEU A 194 16.77 12.87 -14.15
N SER A 195 16.85 13.53 -12.99
CA SER A 195 18.14 13.95 -12.41
C SER A 195 19.01 12.80 -11.91
N CYS A 196 18.41 11.65 -11.56
CA CYS A 196 19.11 10.45 -11.14
C CYS A 196 19.42 9.47 -12.29
N ALA A 197 18.82 9.65 -13.46
CA ALA A 197 18.91 8.72 -14.57
C ALA A 197 20.30 8.78 -15.23
N PRO A 198 20.94 7.64 -15.51
CA PRO A 198 22.07 7.60 -16.45
C PRO A 198 21.67 8.19 -17.80
N GLN A 199 22.62 8.76 -18.54
CA GLN A 199 22.38 9.39 -19.85
C GLN A 199 21.57 8.48 -20.80
N GLU A 200 21.87 7.17 -20.76
CA GLU A 200 21.19 6.16 -21.57
C GLU A 200 19.71 6.00 -21.18
N GLU A 201 19.39 5.97 -19.88
CA GLU A 201 17.99 5.89 -19.42
C GLU A 201 17.25 7.21 -19.63
N TYR A 202 17.92 8.33 -19.39
CA TYR A 202 17.36 9.68 -19.59
C TYR A 202 16.81 9.83 -21.01
N ALA A 203 17.56 9.42 -22.02
CA ALA A 203 17.13 9.48 -23.42
C ALA A 203 15.82 8.72 -23.68
N PHE A 204 15.56 7.61 -22.97
CA PHE A 204 14.30 6.89 -23.10
C PHE A 204 13.14 7.59 -22.39
N TYR A 205 13.39 8.14 -21.19
CA TYR A 205 12.39 8.90 -20.46
C TYR A 205 12.00 10.18 -21.20
N ASP A 206 12.98 10.87 -21.79
CA ASP A 206 12.78 12.09 -22.58
C ASP A 206 12.06 11.81 -23.91
N ALA A 207 12.27 10.63 -24.51
CA ALA A 207 11.55 10.21 -25.70
C ALA A 207 10.09 9.78 -25.44
N HIS A 208 9.74 9.45 -24.20
CA HIS A 208 8.39 8.97 -23.80
C HIS A 208 7.89 9.65 -22.51
N PRO A 209 7.82 10.99 -22.47
CA PRO A 209 7.55 11.73 -21.24
C PRO A 209 6.12 11.50 -20.76
N SER A 210 5.15 11.47 -21.68
CA SER A 210 3.73 11.27 -21.36
C SER A 210 3.46 9.88 -20.76
N GLU A 211 4.13 8.84 -21.27
CA GLU A 211 4.00 7.49 -20.76
C GLU A 211 4.61 7.32 -19.37
N LEU A 212 5.75 7.99 -19.12
CA LEU A 212 6.37 8.01 -17.79
C LEU A 212 5.45 8.71 -16.78
N ASP A 213 4.94 9.88 -17.14
CA ASP A 213 4.05 10.68 -16.28
C ASP A 213 2.77 9.92 -15.94
N ALA A 214 2.10 9.36 -16.95
CA ALA A 214 0.89 8.56 -16.75
C ALA A 214 1.17 7.32 -15.87
N THR A 215 2.30 6.66 -16.07
CA THR A 215 2.69 5.48 -15.29
C THR A 215 3.00 5.83 -13.83
N LEU A 216 3.69 6.95 -13.58
CA LEU A 216 3.97 7.45 -12.23
C LEU A 216 2.68 7.80 -11.50
N LEU A 217 1.80 8.57 -12.14
CA LEU A 217 0.51 8.97 -11.59
C LEU A 217 -0.35 7.74 -11.26
N ALA A 218 -0.46 6.78 -12.19
CA ALA A 218 -1.15 5.50 -11.95
C ALA A 218 -0.55 4.72 -10.77
N ALA A 219 0.77 4.65 -10.66
CA ALA A 219 1.44 3.94 -9.59
C ALA A 219 1.16 4.57 -8.21
N ILE A 220 1.14 5.91 -8.11
CA ILE A 220 0.80 6.61 -6.87
C ILE A 220 -0.63 6.26 -6.45
N TYR A 221 -1.60 6.35 -7.36
CA TYR A 221 -2.99 5.97 -7.08
C TYR A 221 -3.13 4.54 -6.58
N VAL A 222 -2.56 3.61 -7.35
CA VAL A 222 -2.64 2.18 -7.09
C VAL A 222 -2.04 1.83 -5.73
N LEU A 223 -0.91 2.43 -5.35
CA LEU A 223 -0.24 2.14 -4.09
C LEU A 223 -0.91 2.83 -2.90
N ARG A 224 -1.39 4.06 -3.07
CA ARG A 224 -2.14 4.77 -2.03
C ARG A 224 -3.40 4.02 -1.65
N ALA A 225 -4.10 3.44 -2.63
CA ALA A 225 -5.25 2.57 -2.40
C ALA A 225 -4.91 1.24 -1.70
N ARG A 226 -3.62 0.87 -1.61
CA ARG A 226 -3.14 -0.38 -0.97
C ARG A 226 -2.50 -0.16 0.39
N LEU A 227 -2.48 1.08 0.86
CA LEU A 227 -1.96 1.39 2.18
C LEU A 227 -2.96 0.96 3.26
N LEU A 228 -2.67 -0.14 3.93
CA LEU A 228 -3.52 -0.67 4.99
C LEU A 228 -3.10 -0.08 6.34
N ARG A 229 -4.08 0.30 7.16
CA ARG A 229 -3.85 0.69 8.56
C ARG A 229 -4.15 -0.50 9.46
N MET A 230 -3.16 -0.96 10.23
CA MET A 230 -3.32 -2.10 11.13
C MET A 230 -2.54 -1.92 12.44
N ALA A 231 -2.87 -2.74 13.43
CA ALA A 231 -2.13 -2.80 14.68
C ALA A 231 -0.76 -3.48 14.46
N ALA A 232 0.28 -2.92 15.05
CA ALA A 232 1.58 -3.53 15.23
C ALA A 232 1.66 -4.10 16.64
N VAL A 233 1.75 -5.42 16.72
CA VAL A 233 1.77 -6.21 17.96
C VAL A 233 3.23 -6.53 18.29
N PHE A 234 3.71 -6.05 19.44
CA PHE A 234 5.10 -6.21 19.86
C PHE A 234 5.31 -7.39 20.83
N GLY A 235 4.24 -7.88 21.44
CA GLY A 235 4.26 -8.99 22.39
C GLY A 235 2.90 -9.17 23.05
N ASP A 236 2.88 -9.84 24.20
CA ASP A 236 1.63 -10.10 24.95
C ASP A 236 1.10 -8.86 25.69
N ASP A 237 1.91 -7.80 25.82
CA ASP A 237 1.50 -6.55 26.49
C ASP A 237 0.82 -5.57 25.52
N GLN A 238 -0.42 -5.19 25.84
CA GLN A 238 -1.24 -4.30 25.02
C GLN A 238 -0.72 -2.87 24.99
N ALA A 239 -0.06 -2.44 26.06
CA ALA A 239 0.45 -1.08 26.17
C ALA A 239 1.52 -0.78 25.12
N SER A 240 2.14 -1.84 24.57
CA SER A 240 3.15 -1.74 23.53
C SER A 240 2.58 -1.65 22.10
N ASP A 241 1.31 -2.01 21.90
CA ASP A 241 0.69 -2.04 20.58
C ASP A 241 0.57 -0.63 19.99
N ARG A 242 0.86 -0.51 18.69
CA ARG A 242 0.78 0.77 17.96
C ARG A 242 -0.03 0.61 16.69
N VAL A 243 -0.63 1.68 16.19
CA VAL A 243 -1.20 1.67 14.84
C VAL A 243 -0.11 2.07 13.84
N THR A 244 0.05 1.29 12.78
CA THR A 244 0.97 1.60 11.68
C THR A 244 0.24 1.46 10.35
N SER A 245 0.79 2.14 9.34
CA SER A 245 0.43 1.87 7.95
C SER A 245 1.40 0.85 7.37
N VAL A 246 0.90 -0.04 6.52
CA VAL A 246 1.70 -1.06 5.84
C VAL A 246 1.21 -1.26 4.41
N ILE A 247 2.15 -1.47 3.49
CA ILE A 247 1.87 -2.07 2.18
C ILE A 247 2.34 -3.51 2.28
N ALA A 248 1.39 -4.44 2.25
CA ALA A 248 1.62 -5.86 2.50
C ALA A 248 1.15 -6.66 1.28
N PRO A 249 2.07 -7.10 0.41
CA PRO A 249 1.72 -7.84 -0.79
C PRO A 249 0.84 -9.05 -0.47
N ILE A 250 -0.18 -9.30 -1.29
CA ILE A 250 -1.21 -10.36 -1.13
C ILE A 250 -2.31 -9.96 -0.15
N VAL A 251 -1.96 -9.40 1.01
CA VAL A 251 -2.94 -8.90 1.99
C VAL A 251 -3.68 -7.70 1.42
N ASP A 252 -2.99 -6.85 0.68
CA ASP A 252 -3.51 -5.70 -0.05
C ASP A 252 -4.41 -6.05 -1.25
N PHE A 253 -4.70 -7.35 -1.49
CA PHE A 253 -5.71 -7.81 -2.44
C PHE A 253 -7.05 -8.17 -1.77
N LEU A 254 -7.13 -8.14 -0.44
CA LEU A 254 -8.37 -8.30 0.30
C LEU A 254 -9.22 -7.05 0.15
N ASN A 255 -10.46 -7.18 -0.30
CA ASN A 255 -11.35 -6.04 -0.50
C ASN A 255 -11.89 -5.48 0.83
N HIS A 256 -12.37 -4.24 0.78
CA HIS A 256 -13.01 -3.61 1.92
C HIS A 256 -14.44 -4.15 2.17
N ALA A 257 -14.77 -4.40 3.44
CA ALA A 257 -16.15 -4.48 3.92
C ALA A 257 -16.26 -3.67 5.22
N SER A 258 -17.18 -2.70 5.26
CA SER A 258 -17.44 -1.87 6.45
C SER A 258 -18.26 -2.59 7.51
N VAL A 259 -19.15 -3.50 7.09
CA VAL A 259 -19.99 -4.33 7.96
C VAL A 259 -19.80 -5.79 7.55
N GLY A 260 -19.64 -6.67 8.54
CA GLY A 260 -19.54 -8.11 8.29
C GLY A 260 -18.23 -8.58 7.67
N HIS A 261 -17.15 -7.77 7.77
CA HIS A 261 -15.81 -8.20 7.41
C HIS A 261 -15.45 -9.51 8.11
N ASN A 262 -14.75 -10.40 7.43
CA ASN A 262 -14.48 -11.75 7.92
C ASN A 262 -13.01 -12.02 8.22
N CYS A 263 -12.14 -11.04 7.96
CA CYS A 263 -10.72 -11.12 8.27
C CYS A 263 -10.28 -9.96 9.18
N ALA A 264 -9.29 -10.23 10.03
CA ALA A 264 -8.50 -9.22 10.73
C ALA A 264 -7.03 -9.37 10.33
N ALA A 265 -6.30 -8.25 10.28
CA ALA A 265 -4.89 -8.23 9.94
C ALA A 265 -4.07 -7.43 10.97
N CYS A 266 -2.85 -7.87 11.25
CA CYS A 266 -1.89 -7.14 12.09
C CYS A 266 -0.45 -7.30 11.59
N VAL A 267 0.41 -6.36 11.97
CA VAL A 267 1.87 -6.49 11.88
C VAL A 267 2.34 -7.18 13.16
N SER A 268 2.83 -8.40 13.06
CA SER A 268 3.49 -9.07 14.18
C SER A 268 4.99 -8.84 14.15
N ILE A 269 5.49 -8.15 15.16
CA ILE A 269 6.91 -7.96 15.36
C ILE A 269 7.60 -9.26 15.81
N PRO A 270 7.04 -10.07 16.75
CA PRO A 270 7.62 -11.36 17.11
C PRO A 270 7.78 -12.33 15.94
N ARG A 271 6.74 -12.50 15.11
CA ARG A 271 6.80 -13.38 13.92
C ARG A 271 7.49 -12.75 12.72
N ARG A 272 7.75 -11.44 12.78
CA ARG A 272 8.27 -10.63 11.67
C ARG A 272 7.44 -10.80 10.40
N ALA A 273 6.13 -10.78 10.55
CA ALA A 273 5.17 -10.97 9.46
C ALA A 273 3.96 -10.04 9.57
N VAL A 274 3.25 -9.84 8.47
CA VAL A 274 1.85 -9.41 8.45
C VAL A 274 0.99 -10.65 8.47
N VAL A 275 0.11 -10.75 9.45
CA VAL A 275 -0.71 -11.94 9.68
C VAL A 275 -2.17 -11.58 9.52
N VAL A 276 -2.90 -12.47 8.85
CA VAL A 276 -4.35 -12.36 8.62
C VAL A 276 -5.04 -13.58 9.20
N ARG A 277 -6.10 -13.36 9.98
CA ARG A 277 -6.91 -14.41 10.59
C ARG A 277 -8.40 -14.21 10.37
N ALA A 278 -9.14 -15.32 10.38
CA ALA A 278 -10.60 -15.31 10.29
C ALA A 278 -11.21 -14.78 11.60
N VAL A 279 -12.07 -13.75 11.53
CA VAL A 279 -12.77 -13.21 12.73
C VAL A 279 -14.05 -13.97 13.05
N ARG A 280 -14.56 -14.72 12.07
CA ARG A 280 -15.71 -15.62 12.16
C ARG A 280 -15.51 -16.80 11.23
N ASP A 281 -16.40 -17.77 11.28
CA ASP A 281 -16.45 -18.83 10.27
C ASP A 281 -16.63 -18.25 8.86
N ILE A 282 -15.86 -18.79 7.90
CA ILE A 282 -15.87 -18.39 6.49
C ILE A 282 -16.27 -19.60 5.65
N GLY A 283 -17.33 -19.45 4.85
CA GLY A 283 -17.83 -20.50 3.97
C GLY A 283 -16.97 -20.72 2.73
N VAL A 284 -17.16 -21.86 2.05
CA VAL A 284 -16.55 -22.10 0.73
C VAL A 284 -17.14 -21.11 -0.28
N GLY A 285 -16.29 -20.49 -1.10
CA GLY A 285 -16.68 -19.51 -2.10
C GLY A 285 -16.91 -18.10 -1.54
N GLU A 286 -16.86 -17.92 -0.22
CA GLU A 286 -17.01 -16.62 0.41
C GLU A 286 -15.78 -15.73 0.16
N GLU A 287 -16.00 -14.45 -0.12
CA GLU A 287 -14.95 -13.46 -0.30
C GLU A 287 -14.32 -13.06 1.04
N LEU A 288 -12.99 -13.09 1.12
CA LEU A 288 -12.24 -12.59 2.26
C LEU A 288 -12.14 -11.06 2.18
N THR A 289 -12.52 -10.39 3.27
CA THR A 289 -12.61 -8.92 3.34
C THR A 289 -12.03 -8.37 4.64
N LEU A 290 -11.48 -7.16 4.56
CA LEU A 290 -10.94 -6.38 5.68
C LEU A 290 -11.72 -5.08 5.88
N ASP A 291 -11.68 -4.54 7.09
CA ASP A 291 -12.02 -3.14 7.30
C ASP A 291 -10.79 -2.25 7.09
N TYR A 292 -10.79 -1.41 6.05
CA TYR A 292 -9.69 -0.50 5.72
C TYR A 292 -9.61 0.71 6.65
N ARG A 293 -10.71 1.04 7.34
CA ARG A 293 -10.76 2.21 8.24
C ARG A 293 -9.88 2.00 9.47
N GLY A 294 -9.62 0.73 9.82
CA GLY A 294 -8.79 0.33 10.95
C GLY A 294 -9.29 0.88 12.28
N ARG A 295 -8.51 0.70 13.35
CA ARG A 295 -8.81 1.17 14.72
C ARG A 295 -8.97 2.71 14.87
N GLY A 296 -8.78 3.49 13.81
CA GLY A 296 -8.50 4.93 13.88
C GLY A 296 -9.70 5.88 13.89
N GLN A 297 -10.88 5.45 13.45
CA GLN A 297 -12.06 6.34 13.38
C GLN A 297 -12.90 6.36 14.66
N LEU A 298 -12.88 5.30 15.47
CA LEU A 298 -13.68 5.25 16.70
C LEU A 298 -13.16 6.12 17.85
N ARG A 299 -11.90 6.60 17.79
CA ARG A 299 -11.38 7.57 18.78
C ARG A 299 -11.77 9.01 18.52
N ARG A 300 -12.14 9.39 17.28
CA ARG A 300 -12.45 10.79 16.92
C ARG A 300 -13.92 11.17 17.15
N GLY A 301 -14.82 10.21 17.35
CA GLY A 301 -16.20 10.47 17.75
C GLY A 301 -16.40 10.74 19.24
N ALA A 302 -15.42 10.38 20.10
CA ALA A 302 -15.56 10.43 21.55
C ALA A 302 -14.86 11.63 22.23
N THR A 303 -14.35 12.61 21.46
CA THR A 303 -13.67 13.81 22.01
C THR A 303 -14.22 15.14 21.53
N GLN A 304 -15.41 15.13 20.93
CA GLN A 304 -16.23 16.34 20.76
C GLN A 304 -17.54 16.15 21.52
N ASN A 305 -17.47 16.19 22.85
CA ASN A 305 -18.51 16.74 23.74
C ASN A 305 -18.11 16.51 25.21
N SER A 306 -17.65 17.58 25.86
CA SER A 306 -18.17 18.10 27.13
C SER A 306 -17.09 18.82 27.93
N TRP A 307 -17.28 20.13 28.06
CA TRP A 307 -16.80 20.87 29.20
C TRP A 307 -17.57 20.41 30.45
N GLY A 308 -16.87 20.25 31.57
CA GLY A 308 -17.48 20.30 32.90
C GLY A 308 -17.71 18.96 33.61
N LYS A 309 -17.07 18.85 34.78
CA LYS A 309 -17.51 18.21 36.03
C LYS A 309 -18.28 16.86 35.99
N SER A 310 -17.61 15.88 36.60
CA SER A 310 -18.12 14.88 37.56
C SER A 310 -19.44 14.14 37.25
N GLY A 311 -19.35 12.82 37.17
CA GLY A 311 -20.49 11.92 37.34
C GLY A 311 -20.17 10.57 36.72
N ALA A 312 -20.09 9.55 37.56
CA ALA A 312 -20.05 8.17 37.12
C ALA A 312 -21.32 7.85 36.33
N GLU A 313 -21.15 7.27 35.14
CA GLU A 313 -21.97 6.18 34.63
C GLU A 313 -21.21 5.57 33.44
N GLU A 314 -20.64 4.40 33.70
CA GLU A 314 -20.14 3.48 32.70
C GLU A 314 -21.33 3.09 31.80
N ALA A 315 -21.35 3.61 30.58
CA ALA A 315 -22.22 3.13 29.52
C ALA A 315 -21.34 2.44 28.47
N GLU A 316 -21.51 1.12 28.44
CA GLU A 316 -20.83 0.12 27.64
C GLU A 316 -20.97 0.37 26.13
N GLU A 317 -19.86 0.66 25.45
CA GLU A 317 -19.63 0.23 24.06
C GLU A 317 -18.14 -0.15 23.90
N SER A 318 -17.74 -1.21 24.62
CA SER A 318 -16.37 -1.75 24.60
C SER A 318 -16.20 -3.02 23.75
N GLU A 319 -17.24 -3.49 23.05
CA GLU A 319 -17.31 -4.92 22.73
C GLU A 319 -16.64 -5.40 21.43
N ASN A 320 -16.36 -4.59 20.42
CA ASN A 320 -15.83 -5.13 19.14
C ASN A 320 -14.31 -5.12 18.98
N TRP A 321 -13.56 -4.66 19.98
CA TRP A 321 -12.11 -4.44 19.87
C TRP A 321 -11.27 -5.65 20.26
N TRP A 322 -11.76 -6.39 21.26
CA TRP A 322 -11.04 -7.49 21.89
C TRP A 322 -10.97 -8.71 20.97
N GLU A 323 -12.01 -8.93 20.16
CA GLU A 323 -12.08 -10.10 19.28
C GLU A 323 -10.87 -10.21 18.35
N SER A 324 -10.37 -9.10 17.80
CA SER A 324 -9.18 -9.14 16.93
C SER A 324 -7.92 -9.59 17.67
N ARG A 325 -7.68 -9.13 18.90
CA ARG A 325 -6.47 -9.50 19.67
C ARG A 325 -6.53 -10.92 20.20
N TYR A 326 -7.72 -11.43 20.55
CA TYR A 326 -7.89 -12.84 20.92
C TYR A 326 -7.57 -13.80 19.77
N LEU A 327 -7.60 -13.34 18.52
CA LEU A 327 -7.13 -14.13 17.37
C LEU A 327 -5.59 -14.19 17.29
N PHE A 328 -4.88 -13.27 17.96
CA PHE A 328 -3.43 -13.08 17.83
C PHE A 328 -2.74 -13.17 19.20
N SER A 329 -2.41 -14.37 19.71
CA SER A 329 -1.50 -14.52 20.86
C SER A 329 -0.06 -14.15 20.45
N ALA A 330 0.87 -13.64 21.28
CA ALA A 330 2.18 -13.21 20.75
C ALA A 330 3.02 -14.31 20.07
N LYS A 331 2.69 -15.59 20.31
CA LYS A 331 3.27 -16.75 19.61
C LYS A 331 2.62 -17.04 18.26
N GLU A 332 1.39 -16.57 18.05
CA GLU A 332 0.52 -16.86 16.91
C GLU A 332 0.13 -15.61 16.09
N ALA A 333 0.32 -14.43 16.66
CA ALA A 333 0.26 -13.10 16.08
C ALA A 333 1.38 -12.96 15.09
#